data_AF-A0A969EPX5-F1
#
_entry.id   AF-A0A969EPX5-F1
#
_cell.length_a   1.000
_cell.length_b   1.000
_cell.length_c   1.000
_cell.angle_alpha   90.00
_cell.angle_beta   90.00
_cell.angle_gamma   90.00
#
_symmetry.space_group_name_H-M   'P 1'
#
loop_
_entity.id
_entity.type
_entity.pdbx_description
1 polymer ?
#
loop_
_entity_poly.entity_id
_entity_poly.type
_entity_poly.pdbx_seq_one_letter_code
_entity_poly.pdbx_strand_id
1 'polypeptide(L)' 'MFAYRNRCPHTGAPMEWQPDQFMDFTGTLIQCGLHGAQFRIHDGLCISGPCQSRSLEPINITVRDGYLIALEELEHPDA' A
#
# COMPACT_ATOMS: atom_id res chain seq x y z
N MET A 1 -4.21 5.07 -11.93
CA MET A 1 -3.75 3.87 -11.21
C MET A 1 -2.92 4.35 -10.04
N PHE A 2 -2.96 3.63 -8.92
CA PHE A 2 -2.20 3.96 -7.72
C PHE A 2 -1.32 2.77 -7.38
N ALA A 3 -0.10 3.04 -6.93
CA ALA A 3 0.83 2.02 -6.45
C ALA A 3 1.43 2.53 -5.15
N TYR A 4 1.57 1.64 -4.19
CA TYR A 4 2.09 1.94 -2.86
C TYR A 4 3.12 0.89 -2.48
N ARG A 5 4.15 1.30 -1.74
CA ARG A 5 5.10 0.36 -1.15
C ARG A 5 4.35 -0.53 -0.16
N ASN A 6 4.63 -1.83 -0.21
CA ASN A 6 4.02 -2.83 0.64
C ASN A 6 4.58 -2.77 2.08
N ARG A 7 4.35 -1.64 2.75
CA ARG A 7 4.96 -1.29 4.04
C ARG A 7 4.02 -0.40 4.83
N CYS A 8 3.43 -0.95 5.89
CA CYS A 8 2.56 -0.20 6.77
C CYS A 8 3.38 0.85 7.53
N PRO A 9 3.00 2.14 7.48
CA PRO A 9 3.74 3.19 8.20
C PRO A 9 3.71 2.99 9.72
N HIS A 10 2.82 2.15 10.24
CA HIS A 10 2.75 1.83 11.67
C HIS A 10 4.02 1.12 12.18
N THR A 11 4.32 -0.05 11.64
CA THR A 11 5.40 -0.93 12.12
C THR A 11 6.44 -1.27 11.05
N GLY A 12 6.22 -0.88 9.79
CA GLY A 12 7.00 -1.32 8.65
C GLY A 12 6.66 -2.73 8.14
N ALA A 13 5.67 -3.41 8.73
CA ALA A 13 5.23 -4.72 8.27
C ALA A 13 4.56 -4.65 6.88
N PRO A 14 4.56 -5.76 6.11
CA PRO A 14 3.73 -5.88 4.91
C PRO A 14 2.25 -5.56 5.19
N MET A 15 1.56 -5.09 4.16
CA MET A 15 0.17 -4.64 4.26
C MET A 15 -0.80 -5.82 4.29
N GLU A 16 -0.49 -6.92 3.63
CA GLU A 16 -1.30 -8.12 3.53
C GLU A 16 -0.94 -9.17 4.58
N TRP A 17 -1.95 -9.89 5.07
CA TRP A 17 -1.75 -11.11 5.88
C TRP A 17 -1.80 -12.37 5.02
N GLN A 18 -2.61 -12.35 3.97
CA GLN A 18 -2.70 -13.39 2.94
C GLN A 18 -2.35 -12.77 1.58
N PRO A 19 -1.75 -13.53 0.66
CA PRO A 19 -1.46 -13.04 -0.69
C PRO A 19 -2.67 -12.37 -1.33
N ASP A 20 -2.44 -11.23 -1.97
CA ASP A 20 -3.42 -10.46 -2.74
C ASP A 20 -4.60 -9.87 -1.94
N GLN A 21 -4.57 -9.95 -0.60
CA GLN A 21 -5.62 -9.39 0.27
C GLN A 21 -5.18 -8.07 0.90
N PHE A 22 -5.51 -6.98 0.21
CA PHE A 22 -5.17 -5.61 0.63
C PHE A 22 -6.37 -4.74 0.95
N MET A 23 -7.59 -5.19 0.69
CA MET A 23 -8.79 -4.36 0.79
C MET A 23 -9.58 -4.67 2.06
N ASP A 24 -10.30 -3.67 2.56
CA ASP A 24 -11.36 -3.91 3.53
C ASP A 24 -12.52 -4.70 2.90
N PHE A 25 -13.46 -5.18 3.71
CA PHE A 25 -14.58 -6.01 3.24
C PHE A 25 -15.51 -5.30 2.26
N THR A 26 -15.50 -3.95 2.24
CA THR A 26 -16.29 -3.15 1.30
C THR A 26 -15.59 -2.92 -0.03
N GLY A 27 -14.27 -3.13 -0.10
CA GLY A 27 -13.45 -2.82 -1.28
C GLY A 27 -13.23 -1.32 -1.50
N THR A 28 -13.46 -0.48 -0.48
CA THR A 28 -13.37 0.99 -0.61
C THR A 28 -12.08 1.55 0.00
N LEU A 29 -11.43 0.81 0.89
CA LEU A 29 -10.20 1.19 1.56
C LEU A 29 -9.16 0.08 1.43
N ILE A 30 -7.89 0.50 1.38
CA ILE A 30 -6.77 -0.43 1.60
C ILE A 30 -6.73 -0.69 3.12
N GLN A 31 -6.59 -1.94 3.53
CA GLN A 31 -6.54 -2.34 4.94
C GLN A 31 -5.25 -3.10 5.23
N CYS A 32 -4.52 -2.67 6.25
CA CYS A 32 -3.42 -3.45 6.82
C CYS A 32 -4.00 -4.69 7.52
N GLY A 33 -3.61 -5.88 7.08
CA GLY A 33 -4.10 -7.17 7.56
C GLY A 33 -3.70 -7.51 9.00
N LEU A 34 -2.76 -6.77 9.61
CA LEU A 34 -2.26 -7.08 10.95
C LEU A 34 -3.09 -6.41 12.07
N HIS A 35 -3.20 -5.08 12.04
CA HIS A 35 -3.89 -4.30 13.08
C HIS A 35 -5.10 -3.51 12.55
N GLY A 36 -5.51 -3.75 11.29
CA GLY A 36 -6.72 -3.17 10.71
C GLY A 36 -6.65 -1.69 10.39
N ALA A 37 -5.46 -1.09 10.26
CA ALA A 37 -5.35 0.28 9.79
C ALA A 37 -5.92 0.43 8.38
N GLN A 38 -6.70 1.49 8.12
CA GLN A 38 -7.39 1.70 6.85
C GLN A 38 -6.93 2.97 6.16
N PHE A 39 -6.71 2.86 4.85
CA PHE A 39 -6.08 3.88 4.02
C PHE A 39 -6.93 4.18 2.80
N ARG A 40 -6.99 5.47 2.43
CA ARG A 40 -7.67 5.88 1.20
C ARG A 40 -6.86 5.47 -0.02
N ILE A 41 -7.54 4.99 -1.06
CA ILE A 41 -6.91 4.48 -2.29
C ILE A 41 -6.20 5.58 -3.09
N HIS A 42 -6.65 6.84 -3.01
CA HIS A 42 -6.17 7.90 -3.91
C HIS A 42 -4.90 8.61 -3.44
N ASP A 43 -4.66 8.66 -2.12
CA ASP A 43 -3.53 9.37 -1.52
C ASP A 43 -2.82 8.58 -0.41
N GLY A 44 -3.28 7.35 -0.15
CA GLY A 44 -2.68 6.48 0.85
C GLY A 44 -2.86 6.96 2.28
N LEU A 45 -3.69 7.99 2.57
CA LEU A 45 -3.83 8.52 3.94
C LEU A 45 -4.50 7.49 4.86
N CYS A 46 -3.86 7.19 5.99
CA CYS A 46 -4.40 6.39 7.08
C CYS A 46 -5.50 7.19 7.81
N ILE A 47 -6.75 6.79 7.61
CA ILE A 47 -7.94 7.45 8.19
C ILE A 47 -8.48 6.74 9.44
N SER A 48 -8.04 5.50 9.67
CA SER A 48 -8.42 4.67 10.82
C SER A 48 -7.24 3.80 11.27
N GLY A 49 -7.14 3.57 12.58
CA GLY A 49 -6.11 2.70 13.19
C GLY A 49 -4.85 3.44 13.67
N PRO A 50 -3.82 2.69 14.11
CA PRO A 50 -2.66 3.22 14.85
C PRO A 50 -1.69 4.08 14.03
N CYS A 51 -1.90 4.23 12.72
CA CYS A 51 -1.11 5.10 11.85
C CYS A 51 -1.78 6.42 11.48
N GLN A 52 -2.86 6.81 12.16
CA GLN A 52 -3.67 7.96 11.75
C GLN A 52 -2.82 9.20 11.44
N SER A 53 -3.13 9.87 10.32
CA SER A 53 -2.38 11.02 9.77
C SER A 53 -1.04 10.71 9.09
N ARG A 54 -0.63 9.45 8.98
CA ARG A 54 0.47 9.00 8.10
C ARG A 54 -0.10 8.43 6.80
N SER A 55 0.70 8.40 5.74
CA SER A 55 0.30 7.82 4.46
C SER A 55 1.15 6.60 4.08
N LEU A 56 0.60 5.74 3.23
CA LEU A 56 1.38 4.80 2.45
C LEU A 56 2.34 5.56 1.53
N GLU A 57 3.54 5.02 1.34
CA GLU A 57 4.53 5.58 0.44
C GLU A 57 4.12 5.29 -1.02
N PRO A 58 3.87 6.31 -1.86
CA PRO A 58 3.47 6.10 -3.25
C PRO A 58 4.68 5.66 -4.09
N ILE A 59 4.43 4.72 -5.01
CA ILE A 59 5.39 4.31 -6.04
C ILE A 59 5.01 5.01 -7.33
N ASN A 60 5.95 5.73 -7.94
CA ASN A 60 5.72 6.34 -9.24
C ASN A 60 5.62 5.25 -10.32
N ILE A 61 4.54 5.27 -11.10
CA ILE A 61 4.28 4.26 -12.13
C ILE A 61 3.91 4.88 -13.48
N THR A 62 4.22 4.16 -14.55
CA THR A 62 3.73 4.44 -15.91
C THR A 62 3.12 3.18 -16.51
N VAL A 63 2.21 3.35 -17.46
CA VAL A 63 1.73 2.27 -18.33
C VAL A 63 2.42 2.40 -19.69
N ARG A 64 3.03 1.32 -20.19
CA ARG A 64 3.62 1.24 -21.53
C ARG A 64 3.42 -0.15 -22.10
N ASP A 65 2.90 -0.23 -23.32
CA ASP A 65 2.74 -1.49 -24.06
C ASP A 65 2.00 -2.59 -23.28
N GLY A 66 1.00 -2.20 -22.46
CA GLY A 66 0.23 -3.12 -21.62
C GLY A 66 0.89 -3.51 -20.29
N TYR A 67 2.09 -3.02 -20.02
CA TYR A 67 2.81 -3.24 -18.76
C TYR A 67 2.65 -2.07 -17.80
N LEU A 68 2.56 -2.39 -16.51
CA LEU A 68 2.75 -1.43 -15.44
C LEU A 68 4.23 -1.40 -15.06
N ILE A 69 4.86 -0.23 -15.13
CA ILE A 69 6.29 -0.06 -14.91
C ILE A 69 6.48 0.90 -13.72
N ALA A 70 7.19 0.45 -12.69
CA ALA A 70 7.68 1.33 -11.64
C ALA A 70 8.80 2.22 -12.19
N LEU A 71 8.74 3.53 -11.90
CA LEU A 71 9.69 4.54 -12.33
C LEU A 71 10.78 4.82 -11.28
N GLU A 72 10.90 3.92 -10.32
CA GLU A 72 11.84 3.96 -9.20
C GLU A 72 12.47 2.59 -9.01
N GLU A 73 13.63 2.56 -8.37
CA GLU A 73 14.32 1.32 -8.05
C GLU A 73 13.50 0.55 -7.00
N LEU A 74 13.21 -0.71 -7.32
CA LEU A 74 12.51 -1.59 -6.38
C LEU A 74 13.49 -2.01 -5.29
N GLU A 75 13.08 -1.89 -4.02
CA GLU A 75 13.84 -2.45 -2.91
C GLU A 75 13.97 -3.96 -3.13
N HIS A 76 15.21 -4.44 -3.28
CA HIS A 76 15.48 -5.87 -3.29
C HIS A 76 15.49 -6.39 -1.85
N PRO A 77 14.71 -7.45 -1.53
CA PRO A 77 14.67 -8.01 -0.18
C PRO A 77 15.99 -8.62 0.28
N ASP A 78 16.95 -8.80 -0.64
CA ASP A 78 18.28 -9.38 -0.40
C ASP A 78 19.43 -8.33 -0.45
N ALA A 79 19.12 -7.04 -0.51
CA ALA A 79 20.10 -5.94 -0.46
C ALA A 79 20.44 -5.52 0.98
#